data_AF-A0A3C0E4F1-F1
#
_entry.id   AF-A0A3C0E4F1-F1
#
_cell.length_a   1.000
_cell.length_b   1.000
_cell.length_c   1.000
_cell.angle_alpha   90.00
_cell.angle_beta   90.00
_cell.angle_gamma   90.00
#
_symmetry.space_group_name_H-M   'P 1'
#
loop_
_entity.id
_entity.type
_entity.pdbx_description
1 polymer ?
#
loop_
_entity_poly.entity_id
_entity_poly.type
_entity_poly.pdbx_seq_one_letter_code
_entity_poly.pdbx_strand_id
1 'polypeptide(L)'
;MKKYISPGSWFSLEYPDNWCEFEDSEDCFLFYNPDKWTGNFRISAYRGNSSAYANECLEDELHQVRGAKKVKAGTWDCAYSSESFQENGVWYTTHIWVTGRGEISVECSFTVAKGESPKAGEAIVASLKVRNASDKPVKEVIPVRILEINQINENYDWAVSTVKKQLTKDFTGTEADLENLQKVIDSGRFNPKQRQAWESFGTAFGVILVNEMDGMEWVTVIDGQKEFPALRFRNSKVMVNPISLIWDKAKSGQPCDLKAEFERIKNEVEAVMD
;
A
#
# COMPACT_ATOMS: atom_id res chain seq x y z
N MET A 1 -7.12 8.67 -11.47
CA MET A 1 -6.99 8.79 -10.02
C MET A 1 -6.68 7.40 -9.47
N LYS A 2 -5.73 7.30 -8.55
CA LYS A 2 -5.45 6.08 -7.79
C LYS A 2 -6.27 6.08 -6.52
N LYS A 3 -6.64 4.89 -6.04
CA LYS A 3 -7.34 4.72 -4.76
C LYS A 3 -6.37 4.24 -3.70
N TYR A 4 -6.50 4.79 -2.50
CA TYR A 4 -5.82 4.32 -1.30
C TYR A 4 -6.86 3.83 -0.29
N ILE A 5 -6.54 2.75 0.43
CA ILE A 5 -7.33 2.25 1.56
C ILE A 5 -6.36 1.96 2.70
N SER A 6 -6.59 2.60 3.85
CA SER A 6 -5.71 2.50 5.01
C SER A 6 -5.67 1.07 5.56
N PRO A 7 -4.63 0.70 6.32
CA PRO A 7 -4.63 -0.52 7.11
C PRO A 7 -5.90 -0.64 7.97
N GLY A 8 -6.50 -1.83 7.99
CA GLY A 8 -7.75 -2.09 8.69
C GLY A 8 -8.98 -1.43 8.05
N SER A 9 -8.83 -0.82 6.87
CA SER A 9 -9.90 -0.14 6.14
C SER A 9 -10.64 0.92 6.97
N TRP A 10 -9.92 1.76 7.72
CA TRP A 10 -10.50 2.85 8.51
C TRP A 10 -10.95 4.00 7.61
N PHE A 11 -10.15 4.32 6.60
CA PHE A 11 -10.50 5.29 5.58
C PHE A 11 -10.06 4.86 4.18
N SER A 12 -10.61 5.53 3.18
CA SER A 12 -10.13 5.48 1.80
C SER A 12 -10.13 6.87 1.18
N LEU A 13 -9.25 7.11 0.22
CA LEU A 13 -9.19 8.35 -0.56
C LEU A 13 -8.80 8.07 -2.01
N GLU A 14 -8.92 9.08 -2.85
CA GLU A 14 -8.38 9.09 -4.20
C GLU A 14 -7.29 10.16 -4.32
N TYR A 15 -6.21 9.82 -5.03
CA TYR A 15 -5.07 10.72 -5.26
C TYR A 15 -4.62 10.71 -6.73
N PRO A 16 -3.88 11.73 -7.20
CA PRO A 16 -3.47 11.84 -8.60
C PRO A 16 -2.67 10.63 -9.10
N ASP A 17 -2.84 10.24 -10.37
CA ASP A 17 -2.19 9.04 -10.95
C ASP A 17 -0.66 9.14 -11.01
N ASN A 18 -0.14 10.37 -11.13
CA ASN A 18 1.28 10.68 -11.15
C ASN A 18 1.89 10.83 -9.74
N TRP A 19 1.13 10.52 -8.68
CA TRP A 19 1.64 10.50 -7.32
C TRP A 19 1.89 9.06 -6.87
N CYS A 20 2.80 8.93 -5.90
CA CYS A 20 3.15 7.69 -5.23
C CYS A 20 3.01 7.87 -3.71
N GLU A 21 2.81 6.76 -3.00
CA GLU A 21 2.93 6.71 -1.54
C GLU A 21 4.42 6.58 -1.16
N PHE A 22 4.82 7.19 -0.05
CA PHE A 22 6.18 7.14 0.49
C PHE A 22 6.15 6.91 2.00
N GLU A 23 7.27 6.42 2.54
CA GLU A 23 7.47 6.32 3.98
C GLU A 23 7.45 7.70 4.65
N ASP A 24 6.86 7.76 5.84
CA ASP A 24 6.85 8.93 6.72
C ASP A 24 7.04 8.44 8.17
N SER A 25 6.22 8.87 9.12
CA SER A 25 6.15 8.28 10.46
C SER A 25 5.16 7.11 10.54
N GLU A 26 5.24 6.35 11.63
CA GLU A 26 4.20 5.37 11.97
C GLU A 26 2.81 6.04 11.96
N ASP A 27 1.82 5.36 11.38
CA ASP A 27 0.44 5.81 11.20
C ASP A 27 0.24 7.13 10.41
N CYS A 28 1.25 7.58 9.67
CA CYS A 28 1.15 8.71 8.73
C CYS A 28 1.47 8.26 7.30
N PHE A 29 0.59 8.60 6.35
CA PHE A 29 0.71 8.20 4.95
C PHE A 29 1.01 9.41 4.08
N LEU A 30 2.17 9.41 3.43
CA LEU A 30 2.67 10.51 2.60
C LEU A 30 2.49 10.22 1.11
N PHE A 31 1.98 11.19 0.37
CA PHE A 31 1.79 11.11 -1.08
C PHE A 31 2.35 12.37 -1.76
N TYR A 32 3.15 12.17 -2.82
CA TYR A 32 3.60 13.26 -3.69
C TYR A 32 3.95 12.75 -5.09
N ASN A 33 4.14 13.68 -6.03
CA ASN A 33 4.67 13.37 -7.36
C ASN A 33 6.21 13.36 -7.32
N PRO A 34 6.88 12.21 -7.54
CA PRO A 34 8.34 12.11 -7.51
C PRO A 34 9.03 12.80 -8.70
N ASP A 35 8.38 12.88 -9.86
CA ASP A 35 8.97 13.44 -11.08
C ASP A 35 8.90 14.96 -11.11
N LYS A 36 7.78 15.52 -10.67
CA LYS A 36 7.53 16.95 -10.58
C LYS A 36 6.80 17.27 -9.31
N TRP A 37 7.54 17.70 -8.30
CA TRP A 37 6.97 18.03 -7.01
C TRP A 37 5.90 19.12 -7.12
N THR A 38 4.70 18.80 -6.63
CA THR A 38 3.54 19.71 -6.57
C THR A 38 2.98 19.85 -5.15
N GLY A 39 3.74 19.41 -4.15
CA GLY A 39 3.35 19.36 -2.76
C GLY A 39 3.33 17.96 -2.17
N ASN A 40 3.36 17.92 -0.84
CA ASN A 40 3.34 16.70 -0.03
C ASN A 40 2.01 16.61 0.69
N PHE A 41 1.18 15.62 0.37
CA PHE A 41 -0.04 15.33 1.11
C PHE A 41 0.23 14.27 2.16
N ARG A 42 -0.20 14.51 3.39
CA ARG A 42 -0.15 13.55 4.49
C ARG A 42 -1.53 13.32 5.05
N ILE A 43 -1.75 12.12 5.54
CA ILE A 43 -2.96 11.77 6.27
C ILE A 43 -2.63 10.81 7.41
N SER A 44 -3.23 11.05 8.56
CA SER A 44 -3.27 10.14 9.70
C SER A 44 -4.69 10.01 10.20
N ALA A 45 -4.99 8.89 10.86
CA ALA A 45 -6.31 8.64 11.43
C ALA A 45 -6.19 8.04 12.83
N TYR A 46 -7.01 8.54 13.74
CA TYR A 46 -7.00 8.16 15.14
C TYR A 46 -8.39 7.71 15.57
N ARG A 47 -8.45 6.62 16.34
CA ARG A 47 -9.69 6.12 16.91
C ARG A 47 -9.79 6.45 18.39
N GLY A 48 -10.84 7.15 18.79
CA GLY A 48 -11.16 7.42 20.18
C GLY A 48 -12.20 6.45 20.75
N ASN A 49 -12.48 6.59 22.04
CA ASN A 49 -13.48 5.78 22.75
C ASN A 49 -14.90 6.37 22.71
N SER A 50 -15.05 7.58 22.18
CA SER A 50 -16.32 8.32 22.10
C SER A 50 -16.86 8.25 20.68
N SER A 51 -18.17 8.03 20.52
CA SER A 51 -18.83 8.17 19.22
C SER A 51 -18.88 9.61 18.71
N ALA A 52 -18.50 10.58 19.55
CA ALA A 52 -18.34 11.99 19.19
C ALA A 52 -16.87 12.40 19.02
N TYR A 53 -15.92 11.47 19.14
CA TYR A 53 -14.48 11.76 19.13
C TYR A 53 -14.02 12.61 17.94
N ALA A 54 -14.49 12.29 16.74
CA ALA A 54 -14.15 13.07 15.55
C ALA A 54 -14.62 14.54 15.65
N ASN A 55 -15.79 14.78 16.23
CA ASN A 55 -16.32 16.12 16.42
C ASN A 55 -15.61 16.84 17.57
N GLU A 56 -15.28 16.13 18.65
CA GLU A 56 -14.45 16.64 19.75
C GLU A 56 -13.09 17.12 19.21
N CYS A 57 -12.38 16.31 18.42
CA CYS A 57 -11.11 16.72 17.80
C CYS A 57 -11.26 17.93 16.87
N LEU A 58 -12.33 17.99 16.07
CA LEU A 58 -12.60 19.13 15.19
C LEU A 58 -12.85 20.41 15.99
N GLU A 59 -13.66 20.33 17.06
CA GLU A 59 -13.92 21.46 17.94
C GLU A 59 -12.65 21.89 18.68
N ASP A 60 -11.87 20.95 19.21
CA ASP A 60 -10.60 21.23 19.88
C ASP A 60 -9.63 21.97 18.94
N GLU A 61 -9.49 21.54 17.69
CA GLU A 61 -8.66 22.22 16.68
C GLU A 61 -9.12 23.67 16.46
N LEU A 62 -10.43 23.92 16.33
CA LEU A 62 -10.99 25.27 16.18
C LEU A 62 -10.75 26.16 17.40
N HIS A 63 -10.70 25.59 18.60
CA HIS A 63 -10.47 26.35 19.84
C HIS A 63 -8.99 26.60 20.10
N GLN A 64 -8.13 25.61 19.85
CA GLN A 64 -6.71 25.64 20.23
C GLN A 64 -5.83 26.29 19.15
N VAL A 65 -6.12 26.07 17.87
CA VAL A 65 -5.26 26.54 16.78
C VAL A 65 -5.66 27.93 16.31
N ARG A 66 -4.76 28.88 16.54
CA ARG A 66 -4.97 30.29 16.18
C ARG A 66 -5.18 30.43 14.68
N GLY A 67 -6.33 30.96 14.30
CA GLY A 67 -6.69 31.18 12.89
C GLY A 67 -7.30 29.96 12.21
N ALA A 68 -7.49 28.86 12.93
CA ALA A 68 -8.33 27.76 12.47
C ALA A 68 -9.76 28.27 12.23
N LYS A 69 -10.38 27.75 11.16
CA LYS A 69 -11.74 28.13 10.77
C LYS A 69 -12.48 26.93 10.20
N LYS A 70 -13.79 26.92 10.38
CA LYS A 70 -14.64 25.90 9.80
C LYS A 70 -14.73 26.10 8.28
N VAL A 71 -14.41 25.06 7.51
CA VAL A 71 -14.53 25.04 6.05
C VAL A 71 -15.22 23.75 5.60
N LYS A 72 -15.59 23.69 4.32
CA LYS A 72 -16.05 22.47 3.67
C LYS A 72 -15.04 22.01 2.63
N ALA A 73 -14.69 20.72 2.68
CA ALA A 73 -13.92 20.04 1.64
C ALA A 73 -14.76 18.88 1.08
N GLY A 74 -15.40 19.10 -0.07
CA GLY A 74 -16.41 18.17 -0.58
C GLY A 74 -17.61 18.07 0.37
N THR A 75 -17.85 16.88 0.92
CA THR A 75 -18.93 16.66 1.91
C THR A 75 -18.49 16.81 3.36
N TRP A 76 -17.19 16.98 3.61
CA TRP A 76 -16.62 17.05 4.94
C TRP A 76 -16.67 18.46 5.51
N ASP A 77 -17.15 18.58 6.74
CA ASP A 77 -16.87 19.73 7.60
C ASP A 77 -15.46 19.54 8.18
N CYS A 78 -14.60 20.54 8.01
CA CYS A 78 -13.23 20.51 8.49
C CYS A 78 -12.95 21.72 9.39
N ALA A 79 -12.13 21.52 10.43
CA ALA A 79 -11.34 22.59 10.98
C ALA A 79 -10.11 22.76 10.08
N TYR A 80 -9.95 23.95 9.48
CA TYR A 80 -8.84 24.26 8.59
C TYR A 80 -7.96 25.33 9.18
N SER A 81 -6.66 25.09 9.16
CA SER A 81 -5.61 26.03 9.51
C SER A 81 -4.51 26.01 8.44
N SER A 82 -3.63 27.02 8.48
CA SER A 82 -2.46 27.04 7.59
C SER A 82 -1.31 27.77 8.25
N GLU A 83 -0.11 27.24 8.09
CA GLU A 83 1.12 27.80 8.64
C GLU A 83 2.17 27.95 7.55
N SER A 84 2.86 29.10 7.53
CA SER A 84 4.00 29.33 6.65
C SER A 84 5.30 29.20 7.43
N PHE A 85 6.24 28.46 6.87
CA PHE A 85 7.56 28.27 7.46
C PHE A 85 8.64 28.36 6.37
N GLN A 86 9.89 28.46 6.79
CA GLN A 86 11.04 28.49 5.91
C GLN A 86 11.93 27.27 6.19
N GLU A 87 12.32 26.56 5.14
CA GLU A 87 13.25 25.43 5.20
C GLU A 87 14.30 25.60 4.11
N ASN A 88 15.58 25.54 4.48
CA ASN A 88 16.71 25.73 3.56
C ASN A 88 16.61 27.01 2.71
N GLY A 89 16.09 28.09 3.28
CA GLY A 89 15.90 29.38 2.61
C GLY A 89 14.66 29.48 1.72
N VAL A 90 13.94 28.38 1.50
CA VAL A 90 12.70 28.33 0.70
C VAL A 90 11.49 28.45 1.61
N TRP A 91 10.50 29.24 1.21
CA TRP A 91 9.25 29.40 1.95
C TRP A 91 8.20 28.39 1.50
N TYR A 92 7.56 27.77 2.48
CA TYR A 92 6.48 26.81 2.29
C TYR A 92 5.22 27.24 3.03
N THR A 93 4.10 26.62 2.69
CA THR A 93 2.84 26.71 3.44
C THR A 93 2.28 25.31 3.60
N THR A 94 2.05 24.92 4.85
CA THR A 94 1.30 23.70 5.19
C THR A 94 -0.15 24.08 5.43
N HIS A 95 -1.04 23.45 4.68
CA HIS A 95 -2.48 23.52 4.85
C HIS A 95 -2.93 22.31 5.64
N ILE A 96 -3.75 22.48 6.68
CA ILE A 96 -4.15 21.40 7.60
C ILE A 96 -5.67 21.34 7.61
N TRP A 97 -6.21 20.12 7.55
CA TRP A 97 -7.63 19.83 7.71
C TRP A 97 -7.82 18.73 8.74
N VAL A 98 -8.51 19.07 9.85
CA VAL A 98 -8.99 18.08 10.82
C VAL A 98 -10.46 17.82 10.55
N THR A 99 -10.82 16.56 10.36
CA THR A 99 -12.19 16.10 10.11
C THR A 99 -12.37 14.68 10.64
N GLY A 100 -13.50 14.04 10.35
CA GLY A 100 -13.70 12.64 10.70
C GLY A 100 -15.16 12.29 10.90
N ARG A 101 -15.40 11.07 11.35
CA ARG A 101 -16.74 10.55 11.57
C ARG A 101 -16.76 9.60 12.77
N GLY A 102 -17.71 9.84 13.67
CA GLY A 102 -17.95 8.96 14.80
C GLY A 102 -16.72 8.88 15.71
N GLU A 103 -16.22 7.67 15.91
CA GLU A 103 -15.02 7.38 16.70
C GLU A 103 -13.70 7.64 15.98
N ILE A 104 -13.70 7.99 14.68
CA ILE A 104 -12.47 8.17 13.89
C ILE A 104 -12.28 9.65 13.53
N SER A 105 -11.21 10.25 14.06
CA SER A 105 -10.68 11.53 13.62
C SER A 105 -9.62 11.32 12.53
N VAL A 106 -9.56 12.24 11.57
CA VAL A 106 -8.60 12.22 10.46
C VAL A 106 -7.96 13.60 10.38
N GLU A 107 -6.63 13.61 10.38
CA GLU A 107 -5.83 14.81 10.13
C GLU A 107 -5.18 14.68 8.76
N CYS A 108 -5.43 15.64 7.89
CA CYS A 108 -4.78 15.76 6.59
C CYS A 108 -3.91 17.01 6.58
N SER A 109 -2.73 16.93 5.98
CA SER A 109 -1.93 18.12 5.68
C SER A 109 -1.47 18.13 4.23
N PHE A 110 -1.30 19.32 3.67
CA PHE A 110 -0.75 19.51 2.33
C PHE A 110 0.28 20.64 2.35
N THR A 111 1.55 20.30 2.19
CA THR A 111 2.66 21.26 2.17
C THR A 111 3.04 21.59 0.74
N VAL A 112 3.02 22.87 0.39
CA VAL A 112 3.39 23.40 -0.93
C VAL A 112 4.35 24.58 -0.79
N ALA A 113 5.02 24.98 -1.88
CA ALA A 113 5.75 26.23 -1.91
C ALA A 113 4.82 27.41 -1.59
N LYS A 114 5.30 28.41 -0.85
CA LYS A 114 4.47 29.55 -0.42
C LYS A 114 3.90 30.29 -1.63
N GLY A 115 2.58 30.44 -1.66
CA GLY A 115 1.83 31.07 -2.75
C GLY A 115 1.24 30.09 -3.76
N GLU A 116 1.63 28.81 -3.73
CA GLU A 116 1.03 27.76 -4.54
C GLU A 116 -0.36 27.37 -4.02
N SER A 117 -1.16 26.74 -4.89
CA SER A 117 -2.56 26.43 -4.61
C SER A 117 -2.74 25.16 -3.76
N PRO A 118 -3.60 25.17 -2.73
CA PRO A 118 -3.92 23.97 -1.94
C PRO A 118 -4.90 23.01 -2.61
N LYS A 119 -5.38 23.31 -3.83
CA LYS A 119 -6.50 22.60 -4.48
C LYS A 119 -6.28 21.09 -4.64
N ALA A 120 -5.04 20.64 -4.84
CA ALA A 120 -4.75 19.21 -4.94
C ALA A 120 -5.02 18.51 -3.60
N GLY A 121 -4.56 19.08 -2.48
CA GLY A 121 -4.88 18.60 -1.14
C GLY A 121 -6.38 18.65 -0.84
N GLU A 122 -7.06 19.76 -1.17
CA GLU A 122 -8.52 19.89 -1.00
C GLU A 122 -9.30 18.81 -1.77
N ALA A 123 -8.86 18.49 -2.99
CA ALA A 123 -9.48 17.45 -3.81
C ALA A 123 -9.31 16.05 -3.20
N ILE A 124 -8.14 15.76 -2.63
CA ILE A 124 -7.89 14.50 -1.90
C ILE A 124 -8.79 14.42 -0.66
N VAL A 125 -8.83 15.48 0.16
CA VAL A 125 -9.73 15.53 1.34
C VAL A 125 -11.20 15.38 0.93
N ALA A 126 -11.62 16.01 -0.17
CA ALA A 126 -12.99 15.89 -0.67
C ALA A 126 -13.35 14.46 -1.10
N SER A 127 -12.38 13.63 -1.48
CA SER A 127 -12.57 12.22 -1.85
C SER A 127 -12.61 11.27 -0.65
N LEU A 128 -12.21 11.74 0.54
CA LEU A 128 -12.09 10.95 1.75
C LEU A 128 -13.41 10.23 2.08
N LYS A 129 -13.30 8.97 2.48
CA LYS A 129 -14.39 8.18 3.07
C LYS A 129 -13.88 7.59 4.37
N VAL A 130 -14.54 7.89 5.47
CA VAL A 130 -14.28 7.31 6.79
C VAL A 130 -15.34 6.25 7.07
N ARG A 131 -14.89 5.04 7.42
CA ARG A 131 -15.75 3.88 7.64
C ARG A 131 -16.19 3.79 9.10
N ASN A 132 -17.39 3.26 9.32
CA ASN A 132 -17.92 2.92 10.64
C ASN A 132 -17.75 1.43 10.91
N ALA A 133 -17.79 1.04 12.18
CA ALA A 133 -17.70 -0.37 12.60
C ALA A 133 -18.79 -1.28 11.98
N SER A 134 -19.95 -0.72 11.62
CA SER A 134 -21.07 -1.45 11.00
C SER A 134 -20.98 -1.58 9.48
N ASP A 135 -20.00 -0.94 8.83
CA ASP A 135 -19.89 -0.96 7.37
C ASP A 135 -19.46 -2.34 6.87
N LYS A 136 -20.05 -2.77 5.74
CA LYS A 136 -19.74 -4.06 5.12
C LYS A 136 -18.23 -4.21 4.85
N PRO A 137 -17.63 -5.39 5.03
CA PRO A 137 -16.22 -5.62 4.75
C PRO A 137 -15.82 -5.16 3.34
N VAL A 138 -14.66 -4.49 3.22
CA VAL A 138 -14.11 -4.05 1.94
C VAL A 138 -13.63 -5.28 1.15
N LYS A 139 -13.93 -5.31 -0.15
CA LYS A 139 -13.39 -6.30 -1.10
C LYS A 139 -12.88 -5.56 -2.33
N GLU A 140 -11.61 -5.18 -2.32
CA GLU A 140 -11.04 -4.32 -3.35
C GLU A 140 -9.59 -4.67 -3.66
N VAL A 141 -9.16 -4.31 -4.88
CA VAL A 141 -7.76 -4.38 -5.32
C VAL A 141 -7.32 -2.95 -5.60
N ILE A 142 -6.28 -2.50 -4.92
CA ILE A 142 -5.72 -1.14 -5.03
C ILE A 142 -4.25 -1.20 -5.45
N PRO A 143 -3.68 -0.10 -5.95
CA PRO A 143 -2.21 0.01 -6.08
C PRO A 143 -1.53 -0.45 -4.81
N VAL A 144 -0.40 -1.15 -4.95
CA VAL A 144 0.33 -1.68 -3.80
C VAL A 144 0.72 -0.55 -2.84
N ARG A 145 0.45 -0.77 -1.55
CA ARG A 145 0.81 0.19 -0.49
C ARG A 145 2.28 0.03 -0.11
N ILE A 146 2.87 1.06 0.45
CA ILE A 146 4.22 1.01 1.02
C ILE A 146 4.37 -0.10 2.07
N LEU A 147 3.33 -0.36 2.86
CA LEU A 147 3.32 -1.46 3.83
C LEU A 147 3.58 -2.82 3.16
N GLU A 148 2.89 -3.10 2.05
CA GLU A 148 3.09 -4.34 1.31
C GLU A 148 4.39 -4.33 0.50
N ILE A 149 4.84 -3.18 -0.02
CA ILE A 149 6.15 -3.05 -0.67
C ILE A 149 7.27 -3.43 0.32
N ASN A 150 7.21 -2.94 1.55
CA ASN A 150 8.20 -3.27 2.58
C ASN A 150 8.19 -4.76 2.89
N GLN A 151 7.00 -5.36 3.04
CA GLN A 151 6.88 -6.82 3.20
C GLN A 151 7.47 -7.60 2.01
N ILE A 152 7.21 -7.15 0.77
CA ILE A 152 7.74 -7.77 -0.45
C ILE A 152 9.27 -7.70 -0.44
N ASN A 153 9.85 -6.54 -0.14
CA ASN A 153 11.30 -6.35 -0.12
C ASN A 153 11.98 -7.22 0.94
N GLU A 154 11.47 -7.22 2.18
CA GLU A 154 12.02 -8.05 3.26
C GLU A 154 11.98 -9.55 2.93
N ASN A 155 10.86 -10.00 2.38
CA ASN A 155 10.70 -11.39 1.96
C ASN A 155 11.62 -11.75 0.79
N TYR A 156 11.76 -10.85 -0.19
CA TYR A 156 12.63 -11.06 -1.34
C TYR A 156 14.10 -11.15 -0.92
N ASP A 157 14.57 -10.20 -0.12
CA ASP A 157 15.95 -10.16 0.38
C ASP A 157 16.29 -11.42 1.20
N TRP A 158 15.34 -11.87 2.02
CA TRP A 158 15.49 -13.12 2.76
C TRP A 158 15.62 -14.33 1.83
N ALA A 159 14.80 -14.41 0.78
CA ALA A 159 14.84 -15.51 -0.18
C ALA A 159 16.15 -15.51 -0.98
N VAL A 160 16.61 -14.35 -1.46
CA VAL A 160 17.90 -14.15 -2.13
C VAL A 160 19.05 -14.63 -1.23
N SER A 161 19.07 -14.17 0.03
CA SER A 161 20.08 -14.58 1.01
C SER A 161 20.08 -16.10 1.22
N THR A 162 18.90 -16.70 1.26
CA THR A 162 18.71 -18.14 1.49
C THR A 162 19.23 -18.96 0.30
N VAL A 163 18.89 -18.58 -0.93
CA VAL A 163 19.41 -19.23 -2.14
C VAL A 163 20.93 -19.15 -2.19
N LYS A 164 21.50 -17.96 -1.91
CA LYS A 164 22.95 -17.77 -1.88
C LYS A 164 23.64 -18.66 -0.86
N LYS A 165 23.10 -18.75 0.36
CA LYS A 165 23.66 -19.59 1.43
C LYS A 165 23.58 -21.08 1.11
N GLN A 166 22.50 -21.54 0.50
CA GLN A 166 22.29 -22.97 0.28
C GLN A 166 22.94 -23.51 -0.98
N LEU A 167 22.98 -22.71 -2.05
CA LEU A 167 23.43 -23.15 -3.38
C LEU A 167 24.71 -22.43 -3.84
N THR A 168 25.19 -21.42 -3.10
CA THR A 168 26.33 -20.57 -3.50
C THR A 168 26.09 -19.85 -4.84
N LYS A 169 24.82 -19.65 -5.21
CA LYS A 169 24.40 -18.96 -6.43
C LYS A 169 23.77 -17.62 -6.12
N ASP A 170 24.01 -16.65 -6.99
CA ASP A 170 23.27 -15.39 -6.96
C ASP A 170 21.85 -15.62 -7.45
N PHE A 171 20.94 -14.72 -7.06
CA PHE A 171 19.53 -14.75 -7.43
C PHE A 171 19.17 -13.35 -7.94
N THR A 172 18.87 -13.23 -9.21
CA THR A 172 18.56 -11.96 -9.87
C THR A 172 17.06 -11.77 -10.09
N GLY A 173 16.24 -12.77 -9.76
CA GLY A 173 14.79 -12.71 -9.90
C GLY A 173 14.34 -12.83 -11.36
N THR A 174 15.06 -13.61 -12.17
CA THR A 174 14.68 -13.89 -13.57
C THR A 174 14.19 -15.34 -13.72
N GLU A 175 13.66 -15.71 -14.89
CA GLU A 175 13.22 -17.08 -15.18
C GLU A 175 14.33 -18.11 -14.92
N ALA A 176 15.59 -17.74 -15.15
CA ALA A 176 16.76 -18.60 -14.92
C ALA A 176 16.93 -19.02 -13.45
N ASP A 177 16.34 -18.27 -12.52
CA ASP A 177 16.40 -18.57 -11.09
C ASP A 177 15.33 -19.57 -10.61
N LEU A 178 14.33 -19.90 -11.44
CA LEU A 178 13.27 -20.85 -11.07
C LEU A 178 13.84 -22.20 -10.62
N GLU A 179 14.84 -22.73 -11.33
CA GLU A 179 15.45 -24.00 -10.98
C GLU A 179 16.22 -23.92 -9.64
N ASN A 180 16.84 -22.78 -9.36
CA ASN A 180 17.56 -22.56 -8.10
C ASN A 180 16.57 -22.43 -6.94
N LEU A 181 15.48 -21.70 -7.12
CA LEU A 181 14.42 -21.57 -6.12
C LEU A 181 13.76 -22.93 -5.82
N GLN A 182 13.46 -23.70 -6.87
CA GLN A 182 12.90 -25.05 -6.76
C GLN A 182 13.81 -25.97 -5.94
N LYS A 183 15.13 -25.97 -6.20
CA LYS A 183 16.10 -26.76 -5.43
C LYS A 183 16.12 -26.42 -3.94
N VAL A 184 15.93 -25.15 -3.59
CA VAL A 184 15.87 -24.72 -2.18
C VAL A 184 14.57 -25.19 -1.53
N ILE A 185 13.44 -25.04 -2.21
CA ILE A 185 12.12 -25.54 -1.77
C ILE A 185 12.15 -27.06 -1.54
N ASP A 186 12.71 -27.81 -2.49
CA ASP A 186 12.74 -29.29 -2.45
C ASP A 186 13.85 -29.86 -1.58
N SER A 187 14.71 -29.01 -0.99
CA SER A 187 15.86 -29.45 -0.19
C SER A 187 15.49 -30.24 1.07
N GLY A 188 14.22 -30.21 1.49
CA GLY A 188 13.74 -30.80 2.74
C GLY A 188 14.22 -30.07 3.99
N ARG A 189 14.90 -28.92 3.86
CA ARG A 189 15.46 -28.15 4.99
C ARG A 189 14.45 -27.25 5.67
N PHE A 190 13.33 -26.93 5.01
CA PHE A 190 12.29 -26.07 5.53
C PHE A 190 11.10 -26.87 6.02
N ASN A 191 10.70 -26.62 7.26
CA ASN A 191 9.52 -27.23 7.85
C ASN A 191 8.26 -26.52 7.28
N PRO A 192 7.20 -27.26 6.88
CA PRO A 192 5.93 -26.69 6.47
C PRO A 192 5.24 -25.77 7.49
N LYS A 193 5.69 -25.70 8.74
CA LYS A 193 5.19 -24.75 9.76
C LYS A 193 5.96 -23.43 9.77
N GLN A 194 7.12 -23.34 9.11
CA GLN A 194 7.92 -22.11 8.99
C GLN A 194 7.31 -21.18 7.95
N ARG A 195 6.11 -20.64 8.24
CA ARG A 195 5.31 -19.83 7.32
C ARG A 195 6.12 -18.76 6.60
N GLN A 196 6.87 -17.95 7.33
CA GLN A 196 7.64 -16.84 6.77
C GLN A 196 8.60 -17.30 5.64
N ALA A 197 9.28 -18.43 5.80
CA ALA A 197 10.18 -18.96 4.76
C ALA A 197 9.45 -19.26 3.45
N TRP A 198 8.28 -19.89 3.55
CA TRP A 198 7.45 -20.24 2.39
C TRP A 198 6.81 -19.01 1.75
N GLU A 199 6.40 -18.04 2.57
CA GLU A 199 5.92 -16.75 2.07
C GLU A 199 7.03 -16.01 1.32
N SER A 200 8.26 -16.03 1.83
CA SER A 200 9.42 -15.45 1.15
C SER A 200 9.75 -16.14 -0.17
N PHE A 201 9.63 -17.47 -0.26
CA PHE A 201 9.75 -18.17 -1.54
C PHE A 201 8.64 -17.78 -2.52
N GLY A 202 7.42 -17.62 -2.02
CA GLY A 202 6.29 -17.09 -2.80
C GLY A 202 6.58 -15.69 -3.34
N THR A 203 7.11 -14.80 -2.51
CA THR A 203 7.51 -13.46 -2.95
C THR A 203 8.61 -13.51 -4.01
N ALA A 204 9.65 -14.34 -3.84
CA ALA A 204 10.71 -14.49 -4.84
C ALA A 204 10.18 -15.00 -6.19
N PHE A 205 9.27 -15.97 -6.16
CA PHE A 205 8.56 -16.42 -7.36
C PHE A 205 7.71 -15.29 -7.97
N GLY A 206 7.03 -14.49 -7.15
CA GLY A 206 6.28 -13.31 -7.59
C GLY A 206 7.15 -12.26 -8.29
N VAL A 207 8.36 -12.02 -7.80
CA VAL A 207 9.32 -11.10 -8.45
C VAL A 207 9.75 -11.63 -9.81
N ILE A 208 9.99 -12.93 -9.95
CA ILE A 208 10.26 -13.55 -11.27
C ILE A 208 9.11 -13.29 -12.23
N LEU A 209 7.85 -13.50 -11.80
CA LEU A 209 6.69 -13.25 -12.65
C LEU A 209 6.61 -11.79 -13.11
N VAL A 210 6.86 -10.83 -12.21
CA VAL A 210 6.85 -9.39 -12.55
C VAL A 210 7.95 -9.04 -13.56
N ASN A 211 9.15 -9.58 -13.39
CA ASN A 211 10.29 -9.30 -14.27
C ASN A 211 10.15 -9.91 -15.67
N GLU A 212 9.44 -11.04 -15.79
CA GLU A 212 9.31 -11.79 -17.05
C GLU A 212 8.00 -11.49 -17.80
N MET A 213 7.01 -10.85 -17.16
CA MET A 213 5.69 -10.60 -17.73
C MET A 213 5.33 -9.12 -17.76
N ASP A 214 5.61 -8.46 -18.89
CA ASP A 214 5.40 -7.02 -19.10
C ASP A 214 3.95 -6.57 -18.87
N GLY A 215 3.74 -5.88 -17.74
CA GLY A 215 2.44 -5.40 -17.28
C GLY A 215 1.85 -6.20 -16.12
N MET A 216 2.58 -7.19 -15.59
CA MET A 216 2.30 -7.77 -14.29
C MET A 216 2.81 -6.83 -13.18
N GLU A 217 1.93 -6.42 -12.28
CA GLU A 217 2.26 -5.46 -11.23
C GLU A 217 1.82 -5.96 -9.86
N TRP A 218 2.56 -5.58 -8.81
CA TRP A 218 2.13 -5.78 -7.44
C TRP A 218 0.93 -4.87 -7.11
N VAL A 219 -0.04 -5.45 -6.41
CA VAL A 219 -1.24 -4.77 -5.91
C VAL A 219 -1.51 -5.19 -4.48
N THR A 220 -2.22 -4.36 -3.72
CA THR A 220 -2.76 -4.76 -2.43
C THR A 220 -4.19 -5.27 -2.62
N VAL A 221 -4.43 -6.49 -2.17
CA VAL A 221 -5.76 -7.09 -2.12
C VAL A 221 -6.30 -6.94 -0.71
N ILE A 222 -7.49 -6.35 -0.61
CA ILE A 222 -8.25 -6.22 0.63
C ILE A 222 -9.48 -7.12 0.49
N ASP A 223 -9.54 -8.18 1.29
CA ASP A 223 -10.68 -9.09 1.40
C ASP A 223 -11.13 -9.20 2.85
N GLY A 224 -11.93 -8.22 3.26
CA GLY A 224 -12.39 -8.04 4.63
C GLY A 224 -11.25 -7.68 5.57
N GLN A 225 -10.89 -8.62 6.45
CA GLN A 225 -9.80 -8.44 7.42
C GLN A 225 -8.44 -8.90 6.87
N LYS A 226 -8.42 -9.50 5.67
CA LYS A 226 -7.19 -9.95 5.02
C LYS A 226 -6.72 -8.86 4.08
N GLU A 227 -5.52 -8.38 4.32
CA GLU A 227 -4.83 -7.41 3.46
C GLU A 227 -3.48 -8.04 3.10
N PHE A 228 -3.19 -8.18 1.81
CA PHE A 228 -1.99 -8.89 1.36
C PHE A 228 -1.56 -8.46 -0.04
N PRO A 229 -0.26 -8.58 -0.37
CA PRO A 229 0.23 -8.34 -1.71
C PRO A 229 -0.19 -9.49 -2.65
N ALA A 230 -0.58 -9.14 -3.86
CA ALA A 230 -0.79 -10.06 -4.97
C ALA A 230 -0.28 -9.42 -6.27
N LEU A 231 -0.29 -10.20 -7.34
CA LEU A 231 0.02 -9.73 -8.67
C LEU A 231 -1.25 -9.58 -9.48
N ARG A 232 -1.31 -8.53 -10.30
CA ARG A 232 -2.35 -8.31 -11.29
C ARG A 232 -1.71 -8.00 -12.62
N PHE A 233 -2.18 -8.66 -13.68
CA PHE A 233 -1.77 -8.28 -15.03
C PHE A 233 -2.63 -7.11 -15.52
N ARG A 234 -2.06 -5.91 -15.58
CA ARG A 234 -2.70 -4.67 -16.03
C ARG A 234 -4.06 -4.50 -15.33
N ASN A 235 -5.07 -4.05 -16.06
CA ASN A 235 -6.46 -4.00 -15.58
C ASN A 235 -7.27 -5.26 -15.88
N SER A 236 -6.61 -6.40 -16.14
CA SER A 236 -7.28 -7.67 -16.47
C SER A 236 -7.83 -8.37 -15.23
N LYS A 237 -8.42 -9.55 -15.44
CA LYS A 237 -8.87 -10.47 -14.38
C LYS A 237 -7.78 -11.44 -13.92
N VAL A 238 -6.63 -11.47 -14.60
CA VAL A 238 -5.52 -12.35 -14.23
C VAL A 238 -4.90 -11.81 -12.95
N MET A 239 -5.05 -12.61 -11.89
CA MET A 239 -4.60 -12.31 -10.53
C MET A 239 -3.85 -13.53 -10.00
N VAL A 240 -2.67 -13.31 -9.43
CA VAL A 240 -1.86 -14.36 -8.82
C VAL A 240 -1.53 -13.94 -7.40
N ASN A 241 -1.79 -14.81 -6.43
CA ASN A 241 -1.22 -14.67 -5.10
C ASN A 241 -0.04 -15.64 -4.98
N PRO A 242 1.19 -15.22 -5.30
CA PRO A 242 2.32 -16.13 -5.35
C PRO A 242 2.72 -16.61 -3.94
N ILE A 243 2.45 -15.79 -2.92
CA ILE A 243 2.67 -16.12 -1.50
C ILE A 243 1.78 -17.30 -1.10
N SER A 244 0.46 -17.19 -1.28
CA SER A 244 -0.46 -18.28 -0.91
C SER A 244 -0.27 -19.52 -1.80
N LEU A 245 0.05 -19.33 -3.09
CA LEU A 245 0.27 -20.42 -4.04
C LEU A 245 1.36 -21.40 -3.55
N ILE A 246 2.47 -20.88 -3.03
CA ILE A 246 3.56 -21.73 -2.50
C ILE A 246 3.24 -22.18 -1.07
N TRP A 247 2.82 -21.27 -0.20
CA TRP A 247 2.58 -21.57 1.21
C TRP A 247 1.49 -22.63 1.42
N ASP A 248 0.36 -22.52 0.72
CA ASP A 248 -0.76 -23.44 0.91
C ASP A 248 -0.43 -24.86 0.44
N LYS A 249 0.38 -25.00 -0.63
CA LYS A 249 0.90 -26.30 -1.08
C LYS A 249 1.85 -26.91 -0.06
N ALA A 250 2.82 -26.14 0.43
CA ALA A 250 3.74 -26.60 1.47
C ALA A 250 2.99 -27.03 2.75
N LYS A 251 2.06 -26.20 3.22
CA LYS A 251 1.22 -26.46 4.40
C LYS A 251 0.37 -27.73 4.27
N SER A 252 -0.10 -28.04 3.06
CA SER A 252 -0.90 -29.24 2.77
C SER A 252 -0.06 -30.47 2.41
N GLY A 253 1.27 -30.35 2.38
CA GLY A 253 2.18 -31.42 1.99
C GLY A 253 2.12 -31.76 0.49
N GLN A 254 1.61 -30.85 -0.33
CA GLN A 254 1.58 -31.01 -1.78
C GLN A 254 2.86 -30.45 -2.40
N PRO A 255 3.40 -31.10 -3.46
CA PRO A 255 4.54 -30.55 -4.19
C PRO A 255 4.15 -29.26 -4.91
N CYS A 256 5.11 -28.34 -5.03
CA CYS A 256 4.96 -27.11 -5.81
C CYS A 256 5.99 -27.10 -6.93
N ASP A 257 5.54 -27.37 -8.16
CA ASP A 257 6.36 -27.25 -9.37
C ASP A 257 6.29 -25.80 -9.87
N LEU A 258 7.35 -25.02 -9.60
CA LEU A 258 7.42 -23.61 -9.97
C LEU A 258 7.45 -23.39 -11.47
N LYS A 259 8.05 -24.31 -12.24
CA LYS A 259 8.11 -24.17 -13.69
C LYS A 259 6.74 -24.37 -14.30
N ALA A 260 6.01 -25.38 -13.85
CA ALA A 260 4.63 -25.61 -14.31
C ALA A 260 3.71 -24.43 -13.95
N GLU A 261 3.86 -23.84 -12.75
CA GLU A 261 3.08 -22.66 -12.36
C GLU A 261 3.45 -21.42 -13.16
N PHE A 262 4.74 -21.21 -13.44
CA PHE A 262 5.20 -20.11 -14.30
C PHE A 262 4.57 -20.21 -15.69
N GLU A 263 4.66 -21.37 -16.34
CA GLU A 263 4.06 -21.59 -17.66
C GLU A 263 2.54 -21.44 -17.64
N ARG A 264 1.85 -21.95 -16.61
CA ARG A 264 0.39 -21.77 -16.47
C ARG A 264 0.02 -20.29 -16.43
N ILE A 265 0.70 -19.51 -15.60
CA ILE A 265 0.43 -18.07 -15.43
C ILE A 265 0.77 -17.31 -16.71
N LYS A 266 1.89 -17.65 -17.37
CA LYS A 266 2.27 -17.07 -18.66
C LYS A 266 1.20 -17.26 -19.71
N ASN A 267 0.67 -18.48 -19.83
CA ASN A 267 -0.43 -18.77 -20.76
C ASN A 267 -1.72 -17.98 -20.41
N GLU A 268 -2.02 -17.79 -19.12
CA GLU A 268 -3.16 -16.96 -18.68
C GLU A 268 -2.97 -15.49 -19.04
N VAL A 269 -1.75 -14.97 -18.96
CA VAL A 269 -1.40 -13.61 -19.37
C VAL A 269 -1.51 -13.45 -20.89
N GLU A 270 -0.92 -14.37 -21.65
CA GLU A 270 -0.96 -14.34 -23.13
C GLU A 270 -2.41 -14.39 -23.64
N ALA A 271 -3.26 -15.22 -23.03
CA ALA A 271 -4.67 -15.34 -23.39
C ALA A 271 -5.53 -14.08 -23.16
N VAL A 272 -5.05 -13.10 -22.38
CA VAL A 272 -5.74 -11.81 -22.18
C VAL A 272 -5.06 -10.64 -22.88
N MET A 273 -3.99 -10.91 -23.64
CA MET A 273 -3.33 -9.93 -24.51
C MET A 273 -3.94 -9.90 -25.91
N ASP A 274 -4.60 -10.99 -26.32
CA ASP A 274 -5.37 -11.13 -27.57
C ASP A 274 -6.78 -10.49 -27.49
#